data_AF-X0WRR9-F1
#
_entry.id   AF-X0WRR9-F1
#
_cell.length_a   1.000
_cell.length_b   1.000
_cell.length_c   1.000
_cell.angle_alpha   90.00
_cell.angle_beta   90.00
_cell.angle_gamma   90.00
#
_symmetry.space_group_name_H-M   'P 1'
#
loop_
_entity.id
_entity.type
_entity.pdbx_description
1 polymer ?
#
loop_
_entity_poly.entity_id
_entity_poly.type
_entity_poly.pdbx_seq_one_letter_code
_entity_poly.pdbx_strand_id
1 'polypeptide(L)'
;SDTIMSFIHYNDLDETFHIKYLHPDQIRQEQPFLEQVFKNSTFPHELVEGFRRIIRDLEGRPIIVRSSSLLEDSFGAAFSGKYKSLFVPNTGSEEERLYSLMDAIAEVYASTFGPDPIEYRRERGLLDFSEEMAILVQEVVGIKVGHYYMPVFGGVAFSKNEFQWSPRVQREDGMIRLVPGLGTRAVDRVGDDYPILVSPRKPKLQVNTLVSEKIQYSPRYMDVINLKSGAIETVDAIEMFKEYADEFPNLN
;
A
#
# COMPACT_ATOMS: atom_id res chain seq x y z
N SER A 1 -7.21 11.68 -16.97
CA SER A 1 -6.28 12.29 -16.02
C SER A 1 -4.95 12.45 -16.72
N ASP A 2 -4.69 13.67 -17.20
CA ASP A 2 -3.57 13.96 -18.11
C ASP A 2 -2.26 14.23 -17.37
N THR A 3 -2.23 14.08 -16.04
CA THR A 3 -1.08 14.51 -15.21
C THR A 3 0.16 13.64 -15.42
N ILE A 4 0.01 12.31 -15.51
CA ILE A 4 1.16 11.42 -15.80
C ILE A 4 1.69 11.65 -17.22
N MET A 5 0.81 11.85 -18.21
CA MET A 5 1.20 12.14 -19.58
C MET A 5 1.91 13.49 -19.68
N SER A 6 1.38 14.52 -19.01
CA SER A 6 2.01 15.83 -18.91
C SER A 6 3.38 15.74 -18.25
N PHE A 7 3.53 14.93 -17.20
CA PHE A 7 4.81 14.69 -16.53
C PHE A 7 5.82 14.01 -17.46
N ILE A 8 5.40 12.96 -18.18
CA ILE A 8 6.26 12.25 -19.14
C ILE A 8 6.73 13.20 -20.24
N HIS A 9 5.81 13.93 -20.85
CA HIS A 9 6.14 14.85 -21.95
C HIS A 9 7.00 16.02 -21.48
N TYR A 10 6.74 16.57 -20.29
CA TYR A 10 7.55 17.64 -19.71
C TYR A 10 9.01 17.24 -19.46
N ASN A 11 9.29 15.94 -19.31
CA ASN A 11 10.61 15.39 -19.06
C ASN A 11 11.20 14.64 -20.26
N ASP A 12 10.60 14.77 -21.45
CA ASP A 12 11.03 14.08 -22.68
C ASP A 12 11.13 12.55 -22.52
N LEU A 13 10.24 11.95 -21.72
CA LEU A 13 10.22 10.52 -21.40
C LEU A 13 9.29 9.70 -22.30
N ASP A 14 8.90 10.21 -23.46
CA ASP A 14 7.94 9.55 -24.36
C ASP A 14 8.39 8.13 -24.79
N GLU A 15 9.69 7.85 -24.81
CA GLU A 15 10.23 6.52 -25.13
C GLU A 15 9.76 5.43 -24.13
N THR A 16 9.41 5.82 -22.90
CA THR A 16 8.92 4.89 -21.87
C THR A 16 7.63 4.18 -22.27
N PHE A 17 6.83 4.74 -23.18
CA PHE A 17 5.66 4.09 -23.73
C PHE A 17 5.97 2.81 -24.52
N HIS A 18 7.22 2.63 -24.98
CA HIS A 18 7.64 1.42 -25.68
C HIS A 18 7.96 0.25 -24.75
N ILE A 19 8.21 0.49 -23.46
CA ILE A 19 8.57 -0.54 -22.46
C ILE A 19 7.50 -1.65 -22.41
N LYS A 20 6.23 -1.32 -22.61
CA LYS A 20 5.11 -2.27 -22.61
C LYS A 20 5.22 -3.39 -23.67
N TYR A 21 6.02 -3.17 -24.73
CA TYR A 21 6.25 -4.15 -25.79
C TYR A 21 7.48 -5.04 -25.55
N LEU A 22 8.27 -4.79 -24.49
CA LEU A 22 9.42 -5.61 -24.14
C LEU A 22 9.00 -6.94 -23.48
N HIS A 23 9.93 -7.89 -23.45
CA HIS A 23 9.74 -9.15 -22.72
C HIS A 23 9.68 -8.89 -21.21
N PRO A 24 8.85 -9.61 -20.41
CA PRO A 24 8.74 -9.38 -18.95
C PRO A 24 10.08 -9.35 -18.22
N ASP A 25 11.02 -10.21 -18.60
CA ASP A 25 12.36 -10.25 -17.99
C ASP A 25 13.16 -8.97 -18.27
N GLN A 26 13.01 -8.37 -19.45
CA GLN A 26 13.67 -7.11 -19.79
C GLN A 26 13.06 -5.95 -19.00
N ILE A 27 11.72 -5.89 -18.93
CA ILE A 27 11.00 -4.89 -18.12
C ILE A 27 11.47 -4.97 -16.66
N ARG A 28 11.61 -6.18 -16.11
CA ARG A 28 12.08 -6.39 -14.74
C ARG A 28 13.53 -5.93 -14.54
N GLN A 29 14.39 -6.07 -15.55
CA GLN A 29 15.78 -5.60 -15.50
C GLN A 29 15.89 -4.07 -15.61
N GLU A 30 15.04 -3.45 -16.42
CA GLU A 30 15.03 -2.00 -16.64
C GLU A 30 14.30 -1.21 -15.54
N GLN A 31 13.37 -1.86 -14.82
CA GLN A 31 12.53 -1.21 -13.81
C GLN A 31 13.31 -0.37 -12.79
N PRO A 32 14.41 -0.84 -12.17
CA PRO A 32 15.16 -0.03 -11.20
C PRO A 32 15.74 1.24 -11.83
N PHE A 33 16.20 1.17 -13.08
CA PHE A 33 16.69 2.32 -13.81
C PHE A 33 15.55 3.31 -14.11
N LEU A 34 14.41 2.80 -14.56
CA LEU A 34 13.23 3.62 -14.83
C LEU A 34 12.73 4.34 -13.58
N GLU A 35 12.68 3.66 -12.43
CA GLU A 35 12.34 4.29 -11.15
C GLU A 35 13.27 5.47 -10.83
N GLN A 36 14.58 5.32 -11.06
CA GLN A 36 15.54 6.41 -10.87
C GLN A 36 15.34 7.55 -11.89
N VAL A 37 15.03 7.26 -13.15
CA VAL A 37 14.74 8.29 -14.16
C VAL A 37 13.54 9.13 -13.74
N PHE A 38 12.45 8.48 -13.31
CA PHE A 38 11.25 9.19 -12.84
C PHE A 38 11.52 10.00 -11.56
N LYS A 39 12.26 9.46 -10.59
CA LYS A 39 12.60 10.21 -9.35
C LYS A 39 13.46 11.44 -9.60
N ASN A 40 14.32 11.40 -10.62
CA ASN A 40 15.16 12.54 -11.01
C ASN A 40 14.47 13.48 -12.02
N SER A 41 13.23 13.19 -12.39
CA SER A 41 12.45 14.03 -13.30
C SER A 41 11.82 15.21 -12.56
N THR A 42 11.53 16.27 -13.30
CA THR A 42 11.01 17.52 -12.75
C THR A 42 9.49 17.57 -12.87
N PHE A 43 8.82 17.95 -11.78
CA PHE A 43 7.40 18.28 -11.84
C PHE A 43 7.22 19.75 -12.28
N PRO A 44 6.26 20.04 -13.19
CA PRO A 44 5.87 21.40 -13.52
C PRO A 44 5.53 22.24 -12.28
N HIS A 45 5.89 23.53 -12.30
CA HIS A 45 5.72 24.43 -11.15
C HIS A 45 4.28 24.45 -10.60
N GLU A 46 3.27 24.43 -11.48
CA GLU A 46 1.86 24.39 -11.08
C GLU A 46 1.52 23.16 -10.21
N LEU A 47 2.06 21.98 -10.56
CA LEU A 47 1.87 20.76 -9.76
C LEU A 47 2.59 20.87 -8.42
N VAL A 48 3.80 21.41 -8.41
CA VAL A 48 4.58 21.62 -7.17
C VAL A 48 3.83 22.53 -6.20
N GLU A 49 3.21 23.61 -6.67
CA GLU A 49 2.36 24.47 -5.83
C GLU A 49 1.09 23.74 -5.34
N GLY A 50 0.52 22.86 -6.16
CA GLY A 50 -0.55 21.94 -5.76
C GLY A 50 -0.12 21.03 -4.61
N PHE A 51 1.02 20.35 -4.76
CA PHE A 51 1.57 19.44 -3.75
C PHE A 51 1.95 20.16 -2.46
N ARG A 52 2.50 21.38 -2.55
CA ARG A 52 2.81 22.21 -1.36
C ARG A 52 1.55 22.53 -0.56
N ARG A 53 0.44 22.84 -1.22
CA ARG A 53 -0.86 23.04 -0.54
C ARG A 53 -1.31 21.78 0.19
N ILE A 54 -1.23 20.63 -0.46
CA ILE A 54 -1.56 19.33 0.14
C ILE A 54 -0.71 19.07 1.40
N ILE A 55 0.61 19.27 1.33
CA ILE A 55 1.51 19.03 2.47
C ILE A 55 1.25 19.98 3.65
N ARG A 56 0.87 21.24 3.36
CA ARG A 56 0.46 22.19 4.39
C ARG A 56 -0.82 21.74 5.09
N ASP A 57 -1.84 21.33 4.33
CA ASP A 57 -3.12 20.87 4.86
C ASP A 57 -2.99 19.57 5.68
N LEU A 58 -2.03 18.71 5.32
CA LEU A 58 -1.73 17.48 6.05
C LEU A 58 -0.98 17.71 7.37
N GLU A 59 -0.40 18.88 7.59
CA GLU A 59 0.23 19.29 8.86
C GLU A 59 1.26 18.29 9.42
N GLY A 60 1.95 17.54 8.55
CA GLY A 60 2.98 16.58 8.96
C GLY A 60 2.43 15.23 9.45
N ARG A 61 1.14 14.97 9.24
CA ARG A 61 0.55 13.64 9.45
C ARG A 61 1.06 12.67 8.39
N PRO A 62 1.47 11.43 8.74
CA PRO A 62 1.90 10.44 7.77
C PRO A 62 0.84 10.20 6.70
N ILE A 63 1.29 9.97 5.47
CA ILE A 63 0.42 9.80 4.31
C ILE A 63 0.73 8.53 3.55
N ILE A 64 -0.20 8.10 2.73
CA ILE A 64 -0.03 7.06 1.74
C ILE A 64 -0.35 7.62 0.36
N VAL A 65 0.57 7.39 -0.57
CA VAL A 65 0.45 7.74 -1.99
C VAL A 65 0.09 6.46 -2.74
N ARG A 66 -1.06 6.45 -3.40
CA ARG A 66 -1.60 5.29 -4.11
C ARG A 66 -1.83 5.61 -5.57
N SER A 67 -1.52 4.66 -6.41
CA SER A 67 -2.05 4.55 -7.77
C SER A 67 -3.57 4.36 -7.73
N SER A 68 -4.27 5.03 -8.64
CA SER A 68 -5.68 4.80 -8.94
C SER A 68 -5.85 4.83 -10.45
N SER A 69 -5.75 3.65 -11.08
CA SER A 69 -5.88 3.52 -12.54
C SER A 69 -7.34 3.48 -12.95
N LEU A 70 -7.69 4.14 -14.06
CA LEU A 70 -9.04 4.07 -14.62
C LEU A 70 -9.43 2.65 -15.05
N LEU A 71 -8.45 1.81 -15.37
CA LEU A 71 -8.71 0.43 -15.78
C LEU A 71 -9.16 -0.43 -14.59
N GLU A 72 -8.84 -0.05 -13.34
CA GLU A 72 -9.25 -0.77 -12.13
C GLU A 72 -10.76 -0.82 -11.93
N ASP A 73 -11.45 0.22 -12.40
CA ASP A 73 -12.90 0.36 -12.27
C ASP A 73 -13.67 -0.27 -13.46
N SER A 74 -12.97 -0.82 -14.45
CA SER A 74 -13.62 -1.48 -15.58
C SER A 74 -14.19 -2.85 -15.19
N PHE A 75 -15.50 -3.04 -15.44
CA PHE A 75 -16.21 -4.28 -15.13
C PHE A 75 -15.48 -5.51 -15.68
N GLY A 76 -14.95 -6.34 -14.78
CA GLY A 76 -14.26 -7.60 -15.09
C GLY A 76 -12.76 -7.61 -14.80
N ALA A 77 -12.13 -6.47 -14.52
CA ALA A 77 -10.70 -6.36 -14.22
C ALA A 77 -10.43 -6.02 -12.75
N ALA A 78 -10.21 -7.03 -11.91
CA ALA A 78 -9.68 -6.80 -10.57
C ALA A 78 -8.17 -6.55 -10.67
N PHE A 79 -7.73 -5.31 -10.48
CA PHE A 79 -6.32 -4.89 -10.43
C PHE A 79 -5.75 -4.91 -9.00
N SER A 80 -6.44 -5.60 -8.08
CA SER A 80 -6.08 -5.76 -6.67
C SER A 80 -4.60 -6.10 -6.48
N GLY A 81 -3.81 -5.14 -5.98
CA GLY A 81 -2.43 -5.35 -5.53
C GLY A 81 -1.37 -5.35 -6.63
N LYS A 82 -1.68 -4.87 -7.85
CA LYS A 82 -0.70 -4.82 -8.95
C LYS A 82 0.10 -3.53 -9.03
N TYR A 83 -0.41 -2.45 -8.44
CA TYR A 83 0.26 -1.16 -8.44
C TYR A 83 0.78 -0.78 -7.06
N LYS A 84 1.79 0.09 -7.05
CA LYS A 84 2.55 0.45 -5.86
C LYS A 84 1.75 1.42 -4.99
N SER A 85 1.76 1.18 -3.68
CA SER A 85 1.31 2.13 -2.66
C SER A 85 2.49 2.42 -1.74
N LEU A 86 2.79 3.70 -1.53
CA LEU A 86 3.95 4.12 -0.75
C LEU A 86 3.51 4.93 0.46
N PHE A 87 3.93 4.48 1.64
CA PHE A 87 3.75 5.24 2.87
C PHE A 87 4.87 6.27 3.00
N VAL A 88 4.50 7.51 3.28
CA VAL A 88 5.41 8.63 3.50
C VAL A 88 5.19 9.13 4.93
N PRO A 89 6.22 9.10 5.80
CA PRO A 89 6.11 9.57 7.19
C PRO A 89 5.69 11.03 7.32
N ASN A 90 5.98 11.84 6.29
CA ASN A 90 5.64 13.26 6.22
C ASN A 90 6.23 14.09 7.38
N THR A 91 7.48 13.81 7.75
CA THR A 91 8.21 14.50 8.83
C THR A 91 9.26 15.48 8.27
N GLY A 92 9.72 16.42 9.09
CA GLY A 92 10.72 17.42 8.70
C GLY A 92 10.12 18.77 8.30
N SER A 93 10.94 19.58 7.63
CA SER A 93 10.57 20.89 7.07
C SER A 93 9.53 20.76 5.95
N GLU A 94 8.90 21.87 5.55
CA GLU A 94 7.97 21.88 4.42
C GLU A 94 8.64 21.38 3.13
N GLU A 95 9.88 21.77 2.87
CA GLU A 95 10.61 21.37 1.66
C GLU A 95 11.00 19.88 1.69
N GLU A 96 11.42 19.34 2.84
CA GLU A 96 11.68 17.90 2.98
C GLU A 96 10.42 17.07 2.75
N ARG A 97 9.29 17.50 3.33
CA ARG A 97 7.99 16.84 3.16
C ARG A 97 7.49 16.91 1.72
N LEU A 98 7.65 18.07 1.07
CA LEU A 98 7.32 18.26 -0.34
C LEU A 98 8.16 17.35 -1.23
N TYR A 99 9.48 17.28 -0.98
CA TYR A 99 10.39 16.37 -1.67
C TYR A 99 9.96 14.91 -1.51
N SER A 100 9.69 14.45 -0.28
CA SER A 100 9.25 13.06 -0.04
C SER A 100 7.92 12.73 -0.72
N LEU A 101 6.98 13.68 -0.80
CA LEU A 101 5.75 13.48 -1.57
C LEU A 101 6.03 13.35 -3.07
N MET A 102 6.82 14.25 -3.64
CA MET A 102 7.17 14.22 -5.06
C MET A 102 7.93 12.95 -5.43
N ASP A 103 8.88 12.51 -4.61
CA ASP A 103 9.62 11.25 -4.78
C ASP A 103 8.68 10.04 -4.80
N ALA A 104 7.74 9.98 -3.85
CA ALA A 104 6.74 8.91 -3.80
C ALA A 104 5.80 8.93 -5.01
N ILE A 105 5.35 10.12 -5.46
CA ILE A 105 4.52 10.24 -6.67
C ILE A 105 5.27 9.76 -7.91
N ALA A 106 6.53 10.19 -8.07
CA ALA A 106 7.36 9.78 -9.19
C ALA A 106 7.57 8.25 -9.23
N GLU A 107 7.79 7.63 -8.07
CA GLU A 107 7.91 6.18 -7.95
C GLU A 107 6.61 5.44 -8.28
N VAL A 108 5.46 5.97 -7.85
CA VAL A 108 4.15 5.42 -8.24
C VAL A 108 3.93 5.55 -9.75
N TYR A 109 4.31 6.66 -10.38
CA TYR A 109 4.27 6.80 -11.84
C TYR A 109 5.18 5.79 -12.55
N ALA A 110 6.42 5.62 -12.09
CA ALA A 110 7.33 4.60 -12.64
C ALA A 110 6.76 3.18 -12.50
N SER A 111 6.01 2.90 -11.43
CA SER A 111 5.41 1.58 -11.20
C SER A 111 4.38 1.18 -12.27
N THR A 112 3.77 2.13 -12.98
CA THR A 112 2.81 1.86 -14.07
C THR A 112 3.45 1.16 -15.28
N PHE A 113 4.76 1.32 -15.42
CA PHE A 113 5.61 0.67 -16.43
C PHE A 113 6.30 -0.59 -15.90
N GLY A 114 5.92 -1.05 -14.69
CA GLY A 114 6.45 -2.27 -14.10
C GLY A 114 5.98 -3.54 -14.80
N PRO A 115 6.66 -4.67 -14.54
CA PRO A 115 6.34 -5.95 -15.17
C PRO A 115 4.91 -6.40 -14.84
N ASP A 116 4.47 -6.27 -13.59
CA ASP A 116 3.19 -6.83 -13.15
C ASP A 116 1.97 -6.09 -13.73
N PRO A 117 1.94 -4.73 -13.79
CA PRO A 117 0.88 -4.01 -14.52
C PRO A 117 0.89 -4.25 -16.03
N ILE A 118 2.06 -4.30 -16.67
CA ILE A 118 2.17 -4.55 -18.11
C ILE A 118 1.69 -5.97 -18.45
N GLU A 119 2.14 -6.97 -17.71
CA GLU A 119 1.74 -8.37 -17.92
C GLU A 119 0.24 -8.54 -17.72
N TYR A 120 -0.34 -7.90 -16.70
CA TYR A 120 -1.79 -7.91 -16.52
C TYR A 120 -2.55 -7.33 -17.71
N ARG A 121 -2.12 -6.17 -18.22
CA ARG A 121 -2.73 -5.56 -19.40
C ARG A 121 -2.58 -6.46 -20.62
N ARG A 122 -1.42 -7.11 -20.79
CA ARG A 122 -1.16 -8.05 -21.88
C ARG A 122 -2.09 -9.26 -21.84
N GLU A 123 -2.26 -9.90 -20.67
CA GLU A 123 -3.16 -11.05 -20.48
C GLU A 123 -4.63 -10.72 -20.83
N ARG A 124 -5.02 -9.45 -20.73
CA ARG A 124 -6.39 -8.98 -20.97
C ARG A 124 -6.58 -8.24 -22.29
N GLY A 125 -5.54 -8.16 -23.14
CA GLY A 125 -5.62 -7.45 -24.42
C GLY A 125 -5.76 -5.93 -24.27
N LEU A 126 -5.29 -5.36 -23.15
CA LEU A 126 -5.39 -3.94 -22.81
C LEU A 126 -4.06 -3.18 -23.03
N LEU A 127 -3.08 -3.77 -23.73
CA LEU A 127 -1.74 -3.20 -23.86
C LEU A 127 -1.70 -1.87 -24.64
N ASP A 128 -2.59 -1.73 -25.63
CA ASP A 128 -2.68 -0.53 -26.48
C ASP A 128 -3.63 0.54 -25.93
N PHE A 129 -4.31 0.26 -24.82
CA PHE A 129 -5.11 1.28 -24.15
C PHE A 129 -4.19 2.24 -23.41
N SER A 130 -4.48 3.54 -23.53
CA SER A 130 -3.80 4.56 -22.74
C SER A 130 -4.19 4.37 -21.28
N GLU A 131 -3.19 4.10 -20.45
CA GLU A 131 -3.39 3.94 -19.02
C GLU A 131 -3.32 5.31 -18.36
N GLU A 132 -4.48 5.84 -17.99
CA GLU A 132 -4.54 7.05 -17.18
C GLU A 132 -4.44 6.67 -15.71
N MET A 133 -3.42 7.23 -15.05
CA MET A 133 -3.16 6.99 -13.63
C MET A 133 -3.45 8.26 -12.83
N ALA A 134 -4.47 8.21 -11.98
CA ALA A 134 -4.64 9.19 -10.93
C ALA A 134 -3.76 8.82 -9.73
N ILE A 135 -3.38 9.84 -8.95
CA ILE A 135 -2.66 9.67 -7.70
C ILE A 135 -3.56 10.07 -6.55
N LEU A 136 -3.72 9.16 -5.61
CA LEU A 136 -4.48 9.37 -4.40
C LEU A 136 -3.52 9.57 -3.24
N VAL A 137 -3.56 10.76 -2.62
CA VAL A 137 -2.80 11.09 -1.42
C VAL A 137 -3.77 11.11 -0.24
N GLN A 138 -3.53 10.25 0.75
CA GLN A 138 -4.40 10.09 1.90
C GLN A 138 -3.61 10.12 3.19
N GLU A 139 -4.18 10.72 4.24
CA GLU A 139 -3.68 10.56 5.60
C GLU A 139 -3.73 9.08 6.01
N VAL A 140 -2.66 8.60 6.64
CA VAL A 140 -2.63 7.29 7.27
C VAL A 140 -3.36 7.38 8.59
N VAL A 141 -4.36 6.52 8.77
CA VAL A 141 -5.04 6.40 10.06
C VAL A 141 -4.11 5.72 11.05
N GLY A 142 -3.80 6.40 12.16
CA GLY A 142 -2.98 5.82 13.20
C GLY A 142 -2.78 6.73 14.40
N ILE A 143 -1.98 6.24 15.33
CA ILE A 143 -1.47 6.97 16.48
C ILE A 143 0.04 6.84 16.52
N LYS A 144 0.68 7.77 17.22
CA LYS A 144 2.10 7.68 17.54
C LYS A 144 2.30 6.83 18.79
N VAL A 145 3.19 5.85 18.71
CA VAL A 145 3.63 4.99 19.82
C VAL A 145 5.16 4.99 19.79
N GLY A 146 5.80 5.60 20.78
CA GLY A 146 7.23 5.86 20.76
C GLY A 146 7.66 6.69 19.53
N HIS A 147 8.51 6.13 18.68
CA HIS A 147 8.89 6.71 17.38
C HIS A 147 8.20 6.06 16.17
N TYR A 148 7.19 5.22 16.40
CA TYR A 148 6.40 4.59 15.35
C TYR A 148 5.04 5.27 15.19
N TYR A 149 4.46 5.15 14.00
CA TYR A 149 3.10 5.57 13.69
C TYR A 149 2.33 4.46 13.00
N MET A 150 1.17 4.09 13.55
CA MET A 150 0.36 2.98 13.07
C MET A 150 -1.04 2.98 13.69
N PRO A 151 -2.05 2.37 13.04
CA PRO A 151 -3.26 1.99 13.75
C PRO A 151 -2.97 0.83 14.70
N VAL A 152 -3.80 0.63 15.73
CA VAL A 152 -3.66 -0.54 16.61
C VAL A 152 -3.86 -1.83 15.82
N PHE A 153 -4.87 -1.84 14.95
CA PHE A 153 -5.18 -2.95 14.08
C PHE A 153 -5.46 -2.45 12.66
N GLY A 154 -4.97 -3.20 11.69
CA GLY A 154 -5.25 -3.06 10.27
C GLY A 154 -5.85 -4.35 9.73
N GLY A 155 -6.51 -4.29 8.59
CA GLY A 155 -7.11 -5.49 8.04
C GLY A 155 -7.87 -5.30 6.74
N VAL A 156 -8.35 -6.41 6.21
CA VAL A 156 -9.23 -6.47 5.05
C VAL A 156 -10.51 -7.22 5.40
N ALA A 157 -11.63 -6.78 4.84
CA ALA A 157 -12.93 -7.40 5.02
C ALA A 157 -13.55 -7.77 3.67
N PHE A 158 -14.10 -8.97 3.60
CA PHE A 158 -14.78 -9.53 2.44
C PHE A 158 -16.23 -9.82 2.80
N SER A 159 -17.15 -9.38 1.95
CA SER A 159 -18.59 -9.66 2.12
C SER A 159 -18.93 -11.13 1.88
N LYS A 160 -18.07 -11.85 1.14
CA LYS A 160 -18.18 -13.29 0.90
C LYS A 160 -16.96 -14.01 1.47
N ASN A 161 -17.21 -15.11 2.17
CA ASN A 161 -16.18 -15.97 2.70
C ASN A 161 -15.94 -17.16 1.77
N GLU A 162 -14.82 -17.13 1.04
CA GLU A 162 -14.34 -18.24 0.22
C GLU A 162 -13.56 -19.29 1.04
N PHE A 163 -13.27 -19.01 2.31
CA PHE A 163 -12.53 -19.89 3.21
C PHE A 163 -13.42 -20.40 4.35
N GLN A 164 -14.05 -21.57 4.15
CA GLN A 164 -14.93 -22.18 5.15
C GLN A 164 -14.14 -23.04 6.13
N TRP A 165 -13.56 -22.43 7.17
CA TRP A 165 -12.80 -23.15 8.21
C TRP A 165 -13.68 -23.97 9.16
N SER A 166 -15.01 -23.85 9.07
CA SER A 166 -15.96 -24.60 9.88
C SER A 166 -17.25 -24.84 9.10
N PRO A 167 -17.93 -25.99 9.27
CA PRO A 167 -19.26 -26.24 8.69
C PRO A 167 -20.32 -25.22 9.11
N ARG A 168 -20.04 -24.49 10.20
CA ARG A 168 -20.92 -23.43 10.70
C ARG A 168 -20.74 -22.12 9.94
N VAL A 169 -19.78 -21.98 9.04
CA VAL A 169 -19.53 -20.73 8.29
C VAL A 169 -20.08 -20.87 6.88
N GLN A 170 -20.98 -19.96 6.53
CA GLN A 170 -21.54 -19.85 5.19
C GLN A 170 -20.79 -18.79 4.39
N ARG A 171 -20.93 -18.83 3.06
CA ARG A 171 -20.26 -17.86 2.18
C ARG A 171 -20.75 -16.44 2.46
N GLU A 172 -22.01 -16.27 2.81
CA GLU A 172 -22.66 -14.99 3.09
C GLU A 172 -22.35 -14.43 4.48
N ASP A 173 -21.62 -15.18 5.32
CA ASP A 173 -21.23 -14.72 6.65
C ASP A 173 -20.10 -13.68 6.61
N GLY A 174 -19.41 -13.54 5.47
CA GLY A 174 -18.25 -12.68 5.28
C GLY A 174 -16.99 -13.15 6.04
N MET A 175 -15.87 -12.48 5.80
CA MET A 175 -14.59 -12.76 6.44
C MET A 175 -13.81 -11.46 6.65
N ILE A 176 -13.24 -11.28 7.84
CA ILE A 176 -12.27 -10.23 8.15
C ILE A 176 -10.93 -10.90 8.43
N ARG A 177 -9.86 -10.38 7.84
CA ARG A 177 -8.47 -10.67 8.20
C ARG A 177 -7.94 -9.47 8.96
N LEU A 178 -7.57 -9.64 10.22
CA LEU A 178 -7.01 -8.59 11.08
C LEU A 178 -5.56 -8.89 11.43
N VAL A 179 -4.74 -7.84 11.48
CA VAL A 179 -3.35 -7.85 11.90
C VAL A 179 -3.08 -6.66 12.83
N PRO A 180 -2.14 -6.76 13.78
CA PRO A 180 -1.65 -5.58 14.49
C PRO A 180 -0.91 -4.63 13.53
N GLY A 181 -1.00 -3.33 13.79
CA GLY A 181 -0.31 -2.32 12.98
C GLY A 181 -0.97 -2.08 11.62
N LEU A 182 -0.18 -1.70 10.62
CA LEU A 182 -0.66 -1.44 9.27
C LEU A 182 -1.31 -2.70 8.65
N GLY A 183 -2.35 -2.48 7.83
CA GLY A 183 -3.11 -3.57 7.18
C GLY A 183 -2.36 -4.31 6.05
N THR A 184 -1.11 -3.98 5.78
CA THR A 184 -0.27 -4.55 4.72
C THR A 184 -0.16 -6.07 4.84
N ARG A 185 0.15 -6.60 6.03
CA ARG A 185 0.21 -8.06 6.28
C ARG A 185 -1.14 -8.79 6.17
N ALA A 186 -2.25 -8.07 6.18
CA ALA A 186 -3.57 -8.64 5.92
C ALA A 186 -3.89 -8.74 4.42
N VAL A 187 -3.35 -7.80 3.62
CA VAL A 187 -3.44 -7.79 2.17
C VAL A 187 -2.45 -8.80 1.59
N ASP A 188 -1.18 -8.63 1.91
CA ASP A 188 -0.08 -9.45 1.44
C ASP A 188 -0.05 -10.76 2.21
N ARG A 189 0.02 -11.89 1.49
CA ARG A 189 0.18 -13.19 2.14
C ARG A 189 1.64 -13.37 2.51
N VAL A 190 1.99 -13.00 3.74
CA VAL A 190 3.33 -13.25 4.30
C VAL A 190 3.40 -14.70 4.78
N GLY A 191 4.46 -15.42 4.41
CA GLY A 191 4.59 -16.86 4.67
C GLY A 191 4.95 -17.23 6.11
N ASP A 192 5.38 -16.26 6.91
CA ASP A 192 5.95 -16.43 8.24
C ASP A 192 5.03 -15.93 9.38
N ASP A 193 3.78 -15.55 9.07
CA ASP A 193 2.88 -14.92 10.02
C ASP A 193 1.40 -15.19 9.71
N TYR A 194 0.54 -15.01 10.71
CA TYR A 194 -0.87 -15.42 10.62
C TYR A 194 -1.82 -14.27 10.99
N PRO A 195 -2.74 -13.87 10.09
CA PRO A 195 -3.79 -12.93 10.45
C PRO A 195 -4.85 -13.59 11.34
N ILE A 196 -5.50 -12.79 12.17
CA ILE A 196 -6.67 -13.21 12.92
C ILE A 196 -7.87 -13.19 11.97
N LEU A 197 -8.47 -14.36 11.74
CA LEU A 197 -9.68 -14.49 10.93
C LEU A 197 -10.93 -14.37 11.81
N VAL A 198 -11.85 -13.51 11.39
CA VAL A 198 -13.14 -13.30 12.07
C VAL A 198 -14.26 -13.37 11.04
N SER A 199 -15.32 -14.11 11.35
CA SER A 199 -16.58 -14.01 10.60
C SER A 199 -17.44 -12.90 11.22
N PRO A 200 -17.76 -11.81 10.48
CA PRO A 200 -18.61 -10.73 10.98
C PRO A 200 -19.94 -11.22 11.56
N ARG A 201 -20.57 -12.20 10.89
CA ARG A 201 -21.87 -12.74 11.29
C ARG A 201 -21.76 -13.72 12.46
N LYS A 202 -20.59 -14.30 12.69
CA LYS A 202 -20.33 -15.28 13.76
C LYS A 202 -19.01 -14.93 14.49
N PRO A 203 -18.92 -13.76 15.16
CA PRO A 203 -17.65 -13.24 15.69
C PRO A 203 -17.10 -14.07 16.85
N LYS A 204 -17.95 -14.87 17.52
CA LYS A 204 -17.54 -15.78 18.60
C LYS A 204 -16.97 -17.11 18.08
N LEU A 205 -17.07 -17.39 16.78
CA LEU A 205 -16.55 -18.60 16.19
C LEU A 205 -15.05 -18.42 15.91
N GLN A 206 -14.24 -19.12 16.70
CA GLN A 206 -12.78 -19.07 16.56
C GLN A 206 -12.31 -20.09 15.53
N VAL A 207 -11.27 -19.75 14.77
CA VAL A 207 -10.59 -20.69 13.87
C VAL A 207 -9.84 -21.75 14.68
N ASN A 208 -9.00 -21.29 15.61
CA ASN A 208 -8.19 -22.15 16.47
C ASN A 208 -8.85 -22.28 17.83
N THR A 209 -9.07 -23.51 18.29
CA THR A 209 -9.76 -23.76 19.57
C THR A 209 -8.79 -24.09 20.69
N LEU A 210 -7.69 -24.80 20.38
CA LEU A 210 -6.66 -25.15 21.34
C LEU A 210 -5.79 -23.94 21.66
N VAL A 211 -5.34 -23.83 22.92
CA VAL A 211 -4.46 -22.74 23.36
C VAL A 211 -3.13 -22.77 22.61
N SER A 212 -2.57 -23.97 22.39
CA SER A 212 -1.33 -24.16 21.62
C SER A 212 -1.46 -23.62 20.19
N GLU A 213 -2.56 -23.92 19.51
CA GLU A 213 -2.84 -23.43 18.16
C GLU A 213 -3.02 -21.92 18.13
N LYS A 214 -3.70 -21.34 19.13
CA LYS A 214 -3.86 -19.88 19.23
C LYS A 214 -2.53 -19.17 19.35
N ILE A 215 -1.59 -19.72 20.13
CA ILE A 215 -0.25 -19.16 20.30
C ILE A 215 0.59 -19.37 19.05
N GLN A 216 0.47 -20.53 18.40
CA GLN A 216 1.23 -20.86 17.20
C GLN A 216 0.80 -20.00 16.00
N TYR A 217 -0.51 -19.77 15.86
CA TYR A 217 -1.13 -19.07 14.72
C TYR A 217 -1.60 -17.65 15.10
N SER A 218 -0.97 -17.01 16.09
CA SER A 218 -1.18 -15.59 16.40
C SER A 218 -0.25 -14.72 15.55
N PRO A 219 -0.66 -13.49 15.20
CA PRO A 219 0.25 -12.51 14.61
C PRO A 219 1.48 -12.31 15.50
N ARG A 220 2.68 -12.47 14.92
CA ARG A 220 3.97 -12.25 15.60
C ARG A 220 4.59 -10.93 15.23
N TYR A 221 4.31 -10.45 14.02
CA TYR A 221 4.89 -9.24 13.50
C TYR A 221 3.82 -8.20 13.20
N MET A 222 4.22 -6.94 13.21
CA MET A 222 3.38 -5.83 12.78
C MET A 222 4.20 -4.89 11.89
N ASP A 223 3.56 -4.37 10.85
CA ASP A 223 4.16 -3.36 10.00
C ASP A 223 3.80 -1.97 10.54
N VAL A 224 4.80 -1.10 10.62
CA VAL A 224 4.73 0.20 11.30
C VAL A 224 5.46 1.25 10.50
N ILE A 225 5.05 2.52 10.59
CA ILE A 225 5.82 3.63 10.00
C ILE A 225 6.82 4.09 11.05
N ASN A 226 8.12 3.89 10.81
CA ASN A 226 9.15 4.42 11.67
C ASN A 226 9.43 5.89 11.32
N LEU A 227 9.10 6.79 12.24
CA LEU A 227 9.23 8.24 12.03
C LEU A 227 10.69 8.73 12.09
N LYS A 228 11.64 7.90 12.56
CA LYS A 228 13.08 8.22 12.59
C LYS A 228 13.79 7.77 11.32
N SER A 229 13.60 6.52 10.90
CA SER A 229 14.21 6.02 9.66
C SER A 229 13.48 6.53 8.42
N GLY A 230 12.21 6.91 8.58
CA GLY A 230 11.38 7.41 7.51
C GLY A 230 10.80 6.30 6.61
N ALA A 231 10.83 5.05 7.06
CA ALA A 231 10.42 3.88 6.29
C ALA A 231 9.37 3.05 7.02
N ILE A 232 8.72 2.16 6.27
CA ILE A 232 7.93 1.08 6.86
C ILE A 232 8.90 0.02 7.36
N GLU A 233 8.67 -0.44 8.57
CA GLU A 233 9.44 -1.50 9.19
C GLU A 233 8.49 -2.59 9.71
N THR A 234 8.97 -3.83 9.66
CA THR A 234 8.32 -4.97 10.30
C THR A 234 9.00 -5.18 11.65
N VAL A 235 8.24 -5.13 12.73
CA VAL A 235 8.73 -5.28 14.11
C VAL A 235 8.03 -6.43 14.83
N ASP A 236 8.68 -7.01 15.84
CA ASP A 236 8.03 -8.02 16.70
C ASP A 236 6.94 -7.36 17.53
N ALA A 237 5.72 -7.85 17.39
CA ALA A 237 4.55 -7.27 18.04
C ALA A 237 4.63 -7.41 19.57
N ILE A 238 5.18 -8.52 20.09
CA ILE A 238 5.27 -8.76 21.54
C ILE A 238 6.29 -7.82 22.17
N GLU A 239 7.44 -7.61 21.53
CA GLU A 239 8.43 -6.64 21.99
C GLU A 239 7.87 -5.23 21.99
N MET A 240 7.18 -4.83 20.91
CA MET A 240 6.50 -3.54 20.81
C MET A 240 5.47 -3.32 21.93
N PHE A 241 4.61 -4.31 22.20
CA PHE A 241 3.61 -4.21 23.27
C PHE A 241 4.25 -4.17 24.66
N LYS A 242 5.38 -4.85 24.87
CA LYS A 242 6.11 -4.80 26.15
C LYS A 242 6.80 -3.46 26.37
N GLU A 243 7.38 -2.87 25.32
CA GLU A 243 8.13 -1.62 25.42
C GLU A 243 7.21 -0.41 25.58
N TYR A 244 6.08 -0.38 24.86
CA TYR A 244 5.18 0.78 24.79
C TYR A 244 3.77 0.51 25.32
N ALA A 245 3.60 -0.43 26.26
CA ALA A 245 2.30 -0.87 26.79
C ALA A 245 1.36 0.31 27.15
N ASP A 246 1.88 1.33 27.83
CA ASP A 246 1.10 2.47 28.32
C ASP A 246 0.64 3.44 27.21
N GLU A 247 1.24 3.37 26.03
CA GLU A 247 0.94 4.23 24.88
C GLU A 247 -0.09 3.61 23.93
N PHE A 248 -0.38 2.32 24.06
CA PHE A 248 -1.36 1.64 23.23
C PHE A 248 -2.81 1.88 23.74
N PRO A 249 -3.73 2.37 22.90
CA PRO A 249 -5.09 2.62 23.31
C PRO A 249 -5.86 1.31 23.44
N ASN A 250 -6.63 1.20 24.53
CA ASN A 250 -7.49 0.05 24.87
C ASN A 250 -6.75 -1.28 25.15
N LEU A 251 -5.45 -1.23 25.47
CA LEU A 251 -4.67 -2.36 25.97
C LEU A 251 -4.49 -2.37 27.51
N ASN A 252 -5.04 -1.36 28.19
CA ASN A 252 -5.16 -1.25 29.65
C ASN A 252 -6.58 -1.54 30.15
#